data_AF-A0A836L3J6-F1
#
_entry.id   AF-A0A836L3J6-F1
#
_cell.length_a   1.000
_cell.length_b   1.000
_cell.length_c   1.000
_cell.angle_alpha   90.00
_cell.angle_beta   90.00
_cell.angle_gamma   90.00
#
_symmetry.space_group_name_H-M   'P 1'
#
loop_
_entity.id
_entity.type
_entity.pdbx_description
1 polymer ?
#
loop_
_entity_poly.entity_id
_entity_poly.type
_entity_poly.pdbx_seq_one_letter_code
_entity_poly.pdbx_strand_id
1 'polypeptide(L)'
;MPAQAVASSSGTHTKNGFLMECSLRLPLPDAASARVLWKVLKTDPSLAGTVKEVYWWSEDPSQRTVAVTIQATSKRDLRSAVGSLLEQAKLVVRTLRVYPPTMADATNAAAAASSAV
;
A
#
# COMPACT_ATOMS: atom_id res chain seq x y z
N MET A 1 -17.69 7.32 -41.93
CA MET A 1 -18.23 7.12 -40.56
C MET A 1 -17.13 7.46 -39.54
N PRO A 2 -17.02 8.70 -39.03
CA PRO A 2 -16.18 9.00 -37.87
C PRO A 2 -17.05 9.11 -36.60
N ALA A 3 -16.78 8.26 -35.59
CA ALA A 3 -17.40 8.38 -34.28
C ALA A 3 -16.49 9.21 -33.34
N GLN A 4 -17.12 10.18 -32.69
CA GLN A 4 -16.53 11.25 -31.89
C GLN A 4 -15.89 10.78 -30.57
N ALA A 5 -15.01 11.65 -30.08
CA ALA A 5 -14.50 11.71 -28.73
C ALA A 5 -15.63 11.75 -27.68
N VAL A 6 -15.44 11.02 -26.58
CA VAL A 6 -16.17 11.26 -25.33
C VAL A 6 -15.19 11.83 -24.31
N ALA A 7 -15.33 13.14 -24.09
CA ALA A 7 -14.87 13.78 -22.87
C ALA A 7 -15.73 13.28 -21.71
N SER A 8 -15.11 12.80 -20.65
CA SER A 8 -15.77 12.57 -19.36
C SER A 8 -15.15 13.50 -18.33
N SER A 9 -15.61 14.75 -18.35
CA SER A 9 -15.49 15.67 -17.23
C SER A 9 -16.69 15.41 -16.32
N SER A 10 -16.48 14.96 -15.08
CA SER A 10 -17.25 15.43 -13.90
C SER A 10 -16.85 14.65 -12.66
N GLY A 11 -16.43 15.36 -11.61
CA GLY A 11 -16.08 14.81 -10.30
C GLY A 11 -15.85 15.94 -9.30
N THR A 12 -16.93 16.66 -8.98
CA THR A 12 -17.21 17.42 -7.75
C THR A 12 -16.02 17.91 -6.91
N HIS A 13 -15.73 19.21 -7.04
CA HIS A 13 -14.82 19.98 -6.21
C HIS A 13 -15.47 20.27 -4.84
N THR A 14 -15.32 19.37 -3.86
CA THR A 14 -15.75 19.58 -2.47
C THR A 14 -14.57 19.95 -1.59
N LYS A 15 -14.62 21.15 -1.02
CA LYS A 15 -13.86 21.67 0.15
C LYS A 15 -12.83 20.70 0.74
N ASN A 16 -11.55 20.91 0.45
CA ASN A 16 -10.43 20.76 1.39
C ASN A 16 -9.18 21.33 0.72
N GLY A 17 -8.26 21.91 1.49
CA GLY A 17 -7.09 22.65 0.99
C GLY A 17 -6.06 21.83 0.20
N PHE A 18 -6.36 20.61 -0.25
CA PHE A 18 -5.49 19.72 -1.01
C PHE A 18 -6.09 19.50 -2.40
N LEU A 19 -5.48 20.11 -3.42
CA LEU A 19 -6.01 20.14 -4.79
C LEU A 19 -5.69 18.86 -5.59
N MET A 20 -4.81 18.00 -5.07
CA MET A 20 -4.31 16.83 -5.78
C MET A 20 -4.26 15.60 -4.89
N GLU A 21 -4.76 14.48 -5.42
CA GLU A 21 -4.76 13.17 -4.78
C GLU A 21 -4.08 12.14 -5.68
N CYS A 22 -3.31 11.24 -5.07
CA CYS A 22 -2.73 10.07 -5.71
C CYS A 22 -3.07 8.83 -4.89
N SER A 23 -3.91 7.95 -5.45
CA SER A 23 -4.24 6.67 -4.86
C SER A 23 -3.42 5.56 -5.54
N LEU A 24 -2.70 4.78 -4.75
CA LEU A 24 -1.81 3.71 -5.17
C LEU A 24 -2.29 2.38 -4.60
N ARG A 25 -2.25 1.34 -5.43
CA ARG A 25 -2.56 -0.03 -5.03
C ARG A 25 -1.30 -0.87 -5.16
N LEU A 26 -0.92 -1.50 -4.06
CA LEU A 26 0.28 -2.33 -3.96
C LEU A 26 -0.18 -3.76 -3.68
N PRO A 27 -0.39 -4.58 -4.72
CA PRO A 27 -0.68 -5.99 -4.55
C PRO A 27 0.61 -6.72 -4.12
N LEU A 28 0.50 -7.54 -3.08
CA LEU A 28 1.57 -8.43 -2.63
C LEU A 28 1.18 -9.89 -2.86
N PRO A 29 2.18 -10.78 -3.07
CA PRO A 29 1.91 -12.20 -3.30
C PRO A 29 1.33 -12.90 -2.06
N ASP A 30 1.57 -12.35 -0.88
CA ASP A 30 1.21 -12.97 0.40
C ASP A 30 0.62 -11.94 1.40
N ALA A 31 -0.32 -12.39 2.22
CA ALA A 31 -1.03 -11.55 3.18
C ALA A 31 -0.14 -11.15 4.37
N ALA A 32 0.80 -11.99 4.81
CA ALA A 32 1.74 -11.62 5.89
C ALA A 32 2.70 -10.54 5.39
N SER A 33 3.19 -10.68 4.16
CA SER A 33 4.00 -9.65 3.49
C SER A 33 3.23 -8.33 3.35
N ALA A 34 1.96 -8.39 2.93
CA ALA A 34 1.10 -7.22 2.84
C ALA A 34 0.90 -6.54 4.21
N ARG A 35 0.76 -7.32 5.29
CA ARG A 35 0.59 -6.80 6.65
C ARG A 35 1.83 -6.07 7.16
N VAL A 36 3.01 -6.61 6.87
CA VAL A 36 4.28 -5.94 7.18
C VAL A 36 4.37 -4.62 6.41
N LEU A 37 4.09 -4.64 5.11
CA LEU A 37 4.10 -3.43 4.28
C LEU A 37 3.12 -2.38 4.81
N TRP A 38 1.87 -2.76 5.10
CA TRP A 38 0.86 -1.85 5.65
C TRP A 38 1.31 -1.22 6.96
N LYS A 39 1.89 -2.00 7.89
CA LYS A 39 2.42 -1.47 9.15
C LYS A 39 3.54 -0.45 8.91
N VAL A 40 4.51 -0.79 8.06
CA VAL A 40 5.64 0.11 7.77
C VAL A 40 5.15 1.41 7.13
N LEU A 41 4.29 1.33 6.11
CA LEU A 41 3.78 2.52 5.42
C LEU A 41 2.91 3.40 6.32
N LYS A 42 2.22 2.81 7.31
CA LYS A 42 1.41 3.54 8.30
C LYS A 42 2.26 4.21 9.38
N THR A 43 3.36 3.59 9.79
CA THR A 43 4.29 4.15 10.78
C THR A 43 5.19 5.23 10.19
N ASP A 44 5.48 5.14 8.89
CA ASP A 44 6.29 6.14 8.20
C ASP A 44 5.64 7.53 8.26
N PRO A 45 6.37 8.60 8.64
CA PRO A 45 5.81 9.96 8.69
C PRO A 45 5.52 10.50 7.29
N SER A 46 4.36 11.15 7.14
CA SER A 46 4.03 11.90 5.92
C SER A 46 4.97 13.08 5.72
N LEU A 47 5.26 13.42 4.46
CA LEU A 47 5.99 14.64 4.14
C LEU A 47 5.17 15.86 4.57
N ALA A 48 5.85 16.91 5.04
CA ALA A 48 5.23 18.18 5.38
C ALA A 48 4.43 18.72 4.18
N GLY A 49 3.18 19.13 4.43
CA GLY A 49 2.27 19.61 3.37
C GLY A 49 1.54 18.50 2.60
N THR A 50 1.66 17.24 3.02
CA THR A 50 0.91 16.10 2.46
C THR A 50 0.12 15.35 3.53
N VAL A 51 -1.02 14.81 3.14
CA VAL A 51 -1.83 13.89 3.96
C VAL A 51 -1.69 12.50 3.36
N LYS A 52 -1.34 11.51 4.17
CA LYS A 52 -1.18 10.12 3.75
C LYS A 52 -2.19 9.27 4.50
N GLU A 53 -3.03 8.56 3.77
CA GLU A 53 -3.99 7.60 4.29
C GLU A 53 -3.62 6.21 3.78
N VAL A 54 -3.40 5.27 4.69
CA VAL A 54 -3.02 3.89 4.36
C VAL A 54 -4.12 2.96 4.86
N TYR A 55 -4.73 2.21 3.95
CA TYR A 55 -5.85 1.34 4.25
C TYR A 55 -5.73 0.01 3.49
N TRP A 56 -6.52 -0.96 3.94
CA TRP A 56 -6.64 -2.23 3.25
C TRP A 56 -7.56 -2.07 2.06
N TRP A 57 -7.19 -2.65 0.92
CA TRP A 57 -8.07 -2.62 -0.24
C TRP A 57 -9.30 -3.48 0.03
N SER A 58 -10.47 -2.84 0.15
CA SER A 58 -11.73 -3.50 0.57
C SER A 58 -12.21 -4.57 -0.41
N GLU A 59 -11.80 -4.49 -1.67
CA GLU A 59 -12.18 -5.45 -2.72
C GLU A 59 -11.35 -6.75 -2.67
N ASP A 60 -10.27 -6.77 -1.88
CA ASP A 60 -9.41 -7.94 -1.72
C ASP A 60 -9.70 -8.62 -0.36
N PRO A 61 -10.57 -9.64 -0.32
CA PRO A 61 -10.89 -10.35 0.93
C PRO A 61 -9.69 -11.11 1.50
N SER A 62 -8.65 -11.31 0.70
CA SER A 62 -7.41 -11.98 1.13
C SER A 62 -6.44 -11.04 1.83
N GLN A 63 -6.75 -9.74 1.96
CA GLN A 63 -5.88 -8.71 2.55
C GLN A 63 -4.48 -8.72 1.92
N ARG A 64 -4.38 -9.00 0.62
CA ARG A 64 -3.09 -9.04 -0.10
C ARG A 64 -2.71 -7.71 -0.72
N THR A 65 -3.68 -6.80 -0.83
CA THR A 65 -3.50 -5.52 -1.49
C THR A 65 -3.58 -4.38 -0.48
N VAL A 66 -2.50 -3.61 -0.39
CA VAL A 66 -2.42 -2.39 0.41
C VAL A 66 -2.75 -1.21 -0.48
N ALA A 67 -3.66 -0.34 -0.03
CA ALA A 67 -4.00 0.89 -0.72
C ALA A 67 -3.47 2.09 0.06
N VAL A 68 -2.89 3.04 -0.67
CA VAL A 68 -2.35 4.27 -0.09
C VAL A 68 -2.89 5.45 -0.88
N THR A 69 -3.50 6.39 -0.19
CA THR A 69 -3.95 7.65 -0.75
C THR A 69 -3.08 8.77 -0.20
N ILE A 70 -2.46 9.54 -1.08
CA ILE A 70 -1.68 10.72 -0.72
C ILE A 70 -2.38 11.95 -1.30
N GLN A 71 -2.71 12.91 -0.45
CA GLN A 71 -3.24 14.21 -0.84
C GLN A 71 -2.18 15.29 -0.62
N ALA A 72 -2.09 16.24 -1.54
CA ALA A 72 -1.14 17.34 -1.47
C ALA A 72 -1.71 18.62 -2.10
N THR A 73 -1.15 19.75 -1.71
CA THR A 73 -1.49 21.07 -2.28
C THR A 73 -0.68 21.40 -3.54
N SER A 74 0.47 20.74 -3.70
CA SER A 74 1.43 20.97 -4.76
C SER A 74 1.85 19.67 -5.45
N LYS A 75 1.96 19.72 -6.78
CA LYS A 75 2.45 18.61 -7.60
C LYS A 75 3.88 18.20 -7.24
N ARG A 76 4.73 19.13 -6.79
CA ARG A 76 6.11 18.83 -6.38
C ARG A 76 6.11 17.98 -5.11
N ASP A 77 5.30 18.37 -4.13
CA ASP A 77 5.22 17.68 -2.85
C ASP A 77 4.55 16.32 -3.01
N LEU A 78 3.51 16.22 -3.85
CA LEU A 78 2.90 14.95 -4.21
C LEU A 78 3.90 13.98 -4.86
N ARG A 79 4.69 14.46 -5.83
CA ARG A 79 5.72 13.64 -6.49
C ARG A 79 6.80 13.19 -5.52
N SER A 80 7.23 14.07 -4.63
CA SER A 80 8.23 13.74 -3.60
C SER A 80 7.70 12.70 -2.62
N ALA A 81 6.47 12.89 -2.12
CA ALA A 81 5.82 11.97 -1.19
C ALA A 81 5.55 10.60 -1.82
N VAL A 82 5.03 10.56 -3.04
CA VAL A 82 4.79 9.31 -3.79
C VAL A 82 6.12 8.61 -4.10
N GLY A 83 7.15 9.34 -4.52
CA GLY A 83 8.47 8.78 -4.78
C GLY A 83 9.10 8.16 -3.52
N SER A 84 9.04 8.87 -2.39
CA SER A 84 9.51 8.37 -1.09
C SER A 84 8.76 7.11 -0.66
N LEU A 85 7.43 7.12 -0.78
CA LEU A 85 6.57 5.96 -0.47
C LEU A 85 6.96 4.73 -1.30
N LEU A 86 7.17 4.90 -2.61
CA LEU A 86 7.53 3.80 -3.50
C LEU A 86 8.94 3.25 -3.22
N GLU A 87 9.92 4.10 -2.91
CA GLU A 87 11.25 3.63 -2.52
C GLU A 87 11.21 2.85 -1.20
N GLN A 88 10.40 3.29 -0.23
CA GLN A 88 10.18 2.53 1.00
C GLN A 88 9.49 1.20 0.74
N ALA A 89 8.41 1.19 -0.04
CA ALA A 89 7.69 -0.04 -0.37
C ALA A 89 8.62 -1.04 -1.08
N LYS A 90 9.45 -0.55 -2.00
CA LYS A 90 10.49 -1.33 -2.68
C LYS A 90 11.53 -1.89 -1.72
N LEU A 91 11.99 -1.10 -0.74
CA LEU A 91 12.91 -1.58 0.29
C LEU A 91 12.25 -2.71 1.10
N VAL A 92 11.02 -2.52 1.56
CA VAL A 92 10.27 -3.53 2.32
C VAL A 92 10.08 -4.81 1.50
N VAL A 93 9.66 -4.70 0.23
CA VAL A 93 9.51 -5.87 -0.66
C VAL A 93 10.84 -6.60 -0.88
N ARG A 94 11.95 -5.86 -1.02
CA ARG A 94 13.28 -6.48 -1.10
C ARG A 94 13.67 -7.18 0.20
N THR A 95 13.43 -6.54 1.34
CA THR A 95 13.67 -7.15 2.65
C THR A 95 12.84 -8.40 2.84
N LEU A 96 11.56 -8.41 2.44
CA LEU A 96 10.68 -9.57 2.50
C LEU A 96 11.09 -10.69 1.51
N ARG A 97 11.76 -10.37 0.41
CA ARG A 97 12.34 -11.39 -0.48
C ARG A 97 13.56 -12.06 0.12
N VAL A 98 14.37 -11.32 0.87
CA VAL A 98 15.58 -11.86 1.54
C VAL A 98 15.21 -12.55 2.85
N TYR A 99 14.27 -11.97 3.59
CA TYR A 99 13.74 -12.43 4.86
C TYR A 99 12.22 -12.56 4.72
N PRO A 100 11.73 -13.63 4.08
CA PRO A 100 10.31 -13.90 4.05
C PRO A 100 9.79 -13.94 5.50
N PRO A 101 8.58 -13.43 5.75
CA PRO A 101 8.00 -13.51 7.08
C PRO A 101 7.83 -15.00 7.37
N THR A 102 8.77 -15.56 8.15
CA THR A 102 8.70 -16.93 8.62
C THR A 102 7.35 -17.05 9.30
N MET A 103 6.49 -17.95 8.80
CA MET A 103 5.32 -18.35 9.57
C MET A 103 5.86 -18.87 10.90
N ALA A 104 5.81 -18.04 11.95
CA ALA A 104 5.90 -18.46 13.33
C ALA A 104 4.63 -19.24 13.73
N ASP A 105 4.17 -20.10 12.83
CA ASP A 105 3.05 -21.03 12.97
C ASP A 105 3.34 -22.37 12.24
N ALA A 106 4.55 -22.57 11.70
CA ALA A 106 5.00 -23.87 11.22
C ALA A 106 5.74 -24.70 12.30
N THR A 107 6.09 -24.11 13.44
CA THR A 107 6.78 -24.81 14.55
C THR A 107 5.83 -25.62 15.44
N ASN A 108 4.52 -25.33 15.44
CA ASN A 108 3.55 -26.18 16.15
C ASN A 108 3.11 -27.41 15.33
N ALA A 109 3.37 -27.48 14.03
CA ALA A 109 3.10 -28.67 13.23
C ALA A 109 4.21 -29.73 13.35
N ALA A 110 5.45 -29.32 13.64
CA ALA A 110 6.58 -30.25 13.80
C ALA A 110 6.69 -30.82 15.23
N ALA A 111 6.18 -30.11 16.25
CA ALA A 111 6.24 -30.57 17.64
C ALA A 111 5.28 -31.73 17.96
N ALA A 112 4.28 -32.02 17.11
CA ALA A 112 3.38 -33.16 17.28
C ALA A 112 3.96 -34.49 16.76
N ALA A 113 5.11 -34.48 16.06
CA ALA A 113 5.70 -35.67 15.45
C ALA A 113 6.85 -36.30 16.26
N SER A 114 7.16 -35.81 17.46
CA SER A 114 8.27 -36.34 18.29
C SER A 114 7.90 -36.77 19.72
N SER A 115 6.61 -36.86 20.05
CA SER A 115 6.14 -37.55 21.27
C SER A 115 5.37 -38.82 20.90
N ALA A 116 6.02 -39.70 20.14
CA ALA A 116 5.61 -41.08 19.96
C ALA A 116 6.86 -41.95 19.85
N VAL A 117 7.60 -42.05 20.96
CA VAL A 117 8.47 -43.19 21.27
C VAL A 117 8.46 -43.43 22.77
#